data_AF-A0A5S9M829-F1
#
_entry.id   AF-A0A5S9M829-F1
#
_cell.length_a   1.000
_cell.length_b   1.000
_cell.length_c   1.000
_cell.angle_alpha   90.00
_cell.angle_beta   90.00
_cell.angle_gamma   90.00
#
_symmetry.space_group_name_H-M   'P 1'
#
loop_
_entity.id
_entity.type
_entity.pdbx_description
1 polymer ?
#
loop_
_entity_poly.entity_id
_entity_poly.type
_entity_poly.pdbx_seq_one_letter_code
_entity_poly.pdbx_strand_id
1 'polypeptide(L)'
;MLALKQTFADLVLIHQTNALSEFELLVMDKGANALAQQTLRELYTEELKKTKENEWLQKWFQEEHSERDILEHLEETEGLKKTNRLCGHALSKASSIEEIAGNLYFLVSCRSIFQRAGFHLIPYEHQGQTLFILLNTRKKEDWKERAEKSAADIKQLYDRGAATRNCDQIWHRSIL
;
A
#
# COMPACT_ATOMS: atom_id res chain seq x y z
N MET A 1 21.39 0.60 -17.47
CA MET A 1 20.17 0.98 -18.22
C MET A 1 19.84 2.45 -17.94
N LEU A 2 19.88 3.35 -18.93
CA LEU A 2 19.65 4.80 -18.74
C LEU A 2 18.28 5.20 -19.28
N ALA A 3 17.41 5.71 -18.40
CA ALA A 3 16.19 6.39 -18.79
C ALA A 3 16.02 7.65 -17.92
N LEU A 4 15.66 8.79 -18.52
CA LEU A 4 15.48 10.07 -17.81
C LEU A 4 16.71 10.48 -16.94
N LYS A 5 17.93 10.11 -17.34
CA LYS A 5 19.19 10.29 -16.58
C LYS A 5 19.28 9.55 -15.24
N GLN A 6 18.44 8.54 -15.01
CA GLN A 6 18.53 7.63 -13.87
C GLN A 6 18.88 6.20 -14.33
N THR A 7 19.71 5.52 -13.54
CA THR A 7 20.04 4.11 -13.73
C THR A 7 19.07 3.25 -12.92
N PHE A 8 18.20 2.50 -13.59
CA PHE A 8 17.18 1.67 -12.93
C PHE A 8 17.66 0.24 -12.67
N ALA A 9 18.52 -0.30 -13.54
CA ALA A 9 19.10 -1.64 -13.41
C ALA A 9 20.37 -1.78 -14.26
N ASP A 10 21.20 -2.75 -13.90
CA ASP A 10 22.35 -3.20 -14.68
C ASP A 10 22.03 -4.52 -15.36
N LEU A 11 22.22 -4.57 -16.69
CA LEU A 11 22.13 -5.80 -17.46
C LEU A 11 23.54 -6.39 -17.58
N VAL A 12 23.76 -7.53 -16.93
CA VAL A 12 25.05 -8.23 -16.95
C VAL A 12 24.93 -9.47 -17.82
N LEU A 13 25.82 -9.61 -18.79
CA LEU A 13 25.98 -10.83 -19.58
C LEU A 13 27.22 -11.59 -19.13
N ILE A 14 27.07 -12.88 -18.90
CA ILE A 14 28.16 -13.79 -18.56
C ILE A 14 28.37 -14.70 -19.77
N HIS A 15 29.56 -14.63 -20.36
CA HIS A 15 29.92 -15.37 -21.56
C HIS A 15 31.25 -16.11 -21.38
N GLN A 16 31.39 -17.28 -22.02
CA GLN A 16 32.57 -18.15 -21.85
C GLN A 16 33.70 -17.86 -22.86
N THR A 17 33.44 -17.14 -23.95
CA THR A 17 34.45 -16.75 -24.96
C THR A 17 34.71 -15.25 -24.97
N ASN A 18 35.94 -14.86 -25.30
CA ASN A 18 36.54 -13.56 -24.99
C ASN A 18 36.02 -12.35 -25.78
N ALA A 19 35.13 -12.51 -26.77
CA ALA A 19 34.60 -11.36 -27.51
C ALA A 19 33.17 -11.62 -28.01
N LEU A 20 32.28 -10.68 -27.71
CA LEU A 20 30.97 -10.57 -28.36
C LEU A 20 31.17 -9.95 -29.75
N SER A 21 30.44 -10.45 -30.74
CA SER A 21 30.37 -9.84 -32.06
C SER A 21 29.60 -8.51 -32.01
N GLU A 22 29.83 -7.66 -33.01
CA GLU A 22 29.11 -6.39 -33.17
C GLU A 22 27.59 -6.59 -33.26
N PHE A 23 27.16 -7.66 -33.91
CA PHE A 23 25.74 -8.03 -33.98
C PHE A 23 25.17 -8.37 -32.59
N GLU A 24 25.88 -9.16 -31.79
CA GLU A 24 25.44 -9.52 -30.44
C GLU A 24 25.38 -8.29 -29.53
N LEU A 25 26.34 -7.37 -29.64
CA LEU A 25 26.31 -6.09 -28.93
C LEU A 25 25.09 -5.25 -29.35
N LEU A 26 24.77 -5.20 -30.64
CA LEU A 26 23.61 -4.46 -31.15
C LEU A 26 22.28 -5.06 -30.68
N VAL A 27 22.17 -6.39 -30.70
CA VAL A 27 20.99 -7.10 -30.19
C VAL A 27 20.85 -6.86 -28.68
N MET A 28 21.96 -6.86 -27.95
CA MET A 28 21.97 -6.57 -26.52
C MET A 28 21.51 -5.13 -26.21
N ASP A 29 22.00 -4.12 -26.92
CA ASP A 29 21.56 -2.74 -26.70
C ASP A 29 20.05 -2.58 -26.97
N LYS A 30 19.55 -3.18 -28.04
CA LYS A 30 18.11 -3.21 -28.34
C LYS A 30 17.31 -3.92 -27.26
N GLY A 31 17.80 -5.07 -26.78
CA GLY A 31 17.18 -5.84 -25.70
C GLY A 31 17.16 -5.07 -24.39
N ALA A 32 18.29 -4.46 -24.01
CA ALA A 32 18.40 -3.61 -22.83
C ALA A 32 17.42 -2.43 -22.89
N ASN A 33 17.32 -1.76 -24.04
CA ASN A 33 16.37 -0.67 -24.24
C ASN A 33 14.91 -1.15 -24.19
N ALA A 34 14.59 -2.30 -24.79
CA ALA A 34 13.24 -2.87 -24.73
C ALA A 34 12.83 -3.21 -23.29
N LEU A 35 13.73 -3.84 -22.53
CA LEU A 35 13.52 -4.12 -21.10
C LEU A 35 13.32 -2.83 -20.31
N ALA A 36 14.14 -1.80 -20.57
CA ALA A 36 14.01 -0.50 -19.91
C ALA A 36 12.64 0.11 -20.12
N GLN A 37 12.21 0.15 -21.39
CA GLN A 37 10.93 0.72 -21.77
C GLN A 37 9.76 -0.07 -21.17
N GLN A 38 9.88 -1.39 -21.08
CA GLN A 38 8.88 -2.21 -20.42
C GLN A 38 8.81 -1.91 -18.93
N THR A 39 9.93 -1.97 -18.21
CA THR A 39 9.99 -1.72 -16.76
C THR A 39 9.49 -0.32 -16.39
N LEU A 40 9.89 0.71 -17.14
CA LEU A 40 9.40 2.07 -16.91
C LEU A 40 7.88 2.17 -17.09
N ARG A 41 7.33 1.48 -18.08
CA ARG A 41 5.89 1.49 -18.35
C ARG A 41 5.13 0.81 -17.22
N GLU A 42 5.66 -0.29 -16.69
CA GLU A 42 5.10 -0.99 -15.52
C GLU A 42 5.12 -0.07 -14.30
N LEU A 43 6.28 0.48 -13.94
CA LEU A 43 6.43 1.40 -12.80
C LEU A 43 5.54 2.64 -12.92
N TYR A 44 5.51 3.28 -14.09
CA TYR A 44 4.66 4.44 -14.33
C TYR A 44 3.17 4.10 -14.18
N THR A 45 2.75 2.92 -14.64
CA THR A 45 1.37 2.46 -14.50
C THR A 45 1.01 2.22 -13.04
N GLU A 46 1.91 1.60 -12.28
CA GLU A 46 1.74 1.39 -10.84
C GLU A 46 1.64 2.72 -10.08
N GLU A 47 2.53 3.68 -10.36
CA GLU A 47 2.51 4.99 -9.71
C GLU A 47 1.25 5.79 -10.06
N LEU A 48 0.80 5.74 -11.32
CA LEU A 48 -0.46 6.36 -11.71
C LEU A 48 -1.65 5.73 -10.99
N LYS A 49 -1.66 4.40 -10.81
CA LYS A 49 -2.70 3.68 -10.05
C LYS A 49 -2.69 4.10 -8.57
N LYS A 50 -1.53 4.13 -7.93
CA LYS A 50 -1.38 4.58 -6.53
C LYS A 50 -1.84 6.03 -6.36
N THR A 51 -1.48 6.91 -7.28
CA THR A 51 -1.86 8.33 -7.26
C THR A 51 -3.38 8.47 -7.34
N LYS A 52 -4.03 7.78 -8.28
CA LYS A 52 -5.49 7.78 -8.41
C LYS A 52 -6.19 7.23 -7.18
N GLU A 53 -5.68 6.14 -6.60
CA GLU A 53 -6.25 5.56 -5.39
C GLU A 53 -6.12 6.53 -4.21
N ASN A 54 -4.95 7.15 -4.03
CA ASN A 54 -4.75 8.16 -3.00
C ASN A 54 -5.67 9.37 -3.22
N GLU A 55 -5.82 9.89 -4.43
CA GLU A 55 -6.76 10.96 -4.75
C GLU A 55 -8.22 10.58 -4.41
N TRP A 56 -8.60 9.33 -4.71
CA TRP A 56 -9.93 8.84 -4.39
C TRP A 56 -10.15 8.75 -2.88
N LEU A 57 -9.17 8.22 -2.13
CA LEU A 57 -9.19 8.15 -0.67
C LEU A 57 -9.19 9.56 -0.04
N GLN A 58 -8.47 10.53 -0.60
CA GLN A 58 -8.52 11.93 -0.14
C GLN A 58 -9.94 12.50 -0.23
N LYS A 59 -10.61 12.30 -1.36
CA LYS A 59 -12.01 12.73 -1.55
C LYS A 59 -12.96 12.01 -0.61
N TRP A 60 -12.71 10.73 -0.31
CA TRP A 60 -13.47 10.00 0.71
C TRP A 60 -13.30 10.65 2.09
N PHE A 61 -12.07 10.94 2.51
CA PHE A 61 -11.81 11.60 3.81
C PHE A 61 -12.37 13.02 3.90
N GLN A 62 -12.53 13.70 2.77
CA GLN A 62 -13.13 15.04 2.66
C GLN A 62 -14.66 14.99 2.57
N GLU A 63 -15.29 13.81 2.64
CA GLU A 63 -16.74 13.59 2.52
C GLU A 63 -17.31 14.07 1.17
N GLU A 64 -16.48 14.08 0.12
CA GLU A 64 -16.89 14.49 -1.23
C GLU A 64 -17.56 13.35 -2.02
N HIS A 65 -17.46 12.11 -1.54
CA HIS A 65 -18.13 10.95 -2.12
C HIS A 65 -19.42 10.63 -1.39
N SER A 66 -20.47 10.24 -2.13
CA SER A 66 -21.66 9.69 -1.50
C SER A 66 -21.40 8.29 -0.96
N GLU A 67 -22.22 7.83 -0.01
CA GLU A 67 -22.18 6.44 0.48
C GLU A 67 -22.27 5.44 -0.69
N ARG A 68 -23.07 5.75 -1.71
CA ARG A 68 -23.21 4.91 -2.91
C ARG A 68 -21.88 4.79 -3.65
N ASP A 69 -21.18 5.90 -3.85
CA ASP A 69 -19.91 5.95 -4.58
C ASP A 69 -18.80 5.21 -3.82
N ILE A 70 -18.79 5.33 -2.49
CA ILE A 70 -17.88 4.57 -1.61
C ILE A 70 -18.13 3.07 -1.73
N LEU A 71 -19.40 2.65 -1.67
CA LEU A 71 -19.76 1.23 -1.77
C LEU A 71 -19.45 0.66 -3.16
N GLU A 72 -19.71 1.40 -4.24
CA GLU A 72 -19.39 0.98 -5.61
C GLU A 72 -17.88 0.80 -5.78
N HIS A 73 -17.07 1.78 -5.35
CA HIS A 73 -15.61 1.68 -5.43
C HIS A 73 -15.06 0.50 -4.63
N LEU A 74 -15.55 0.27 -3.41
CA LEU A 74 -15.10 -0.85 -2.57
C LEU A 74 -15.53 -2.22 -3.14
N GLU A 75 -16.66 -2.30 -3.83
CA GLU A 75 -17.07 -3.52 -4.53
C GLU A 75 -16.17 -3.77 -5.74
N GLU A 76 -15.83 -2.74 -6.51
CA GLU A 76 -14.96 -2.85 -7.70
C GLU A 76 -13.50 -3.14 -7.36
N THR A 77 -12.95 -2.48 -6.33
CA THR A 77 -11.52 -2.55 -6.00
C THR A 77 -11.19 -3.69 -5.03
N GLU A 78 -12.01 -3.89 -4.00
CA GLU A 78 -11.74 -4.83 -2.91
C GLU A 78 -12.70 -6.04 -2.89
N GLY A 79 -13.70 -6.08 -3.79
CA GLY A 79 -14.70 -7.15 -3.84
C GLY A 79 -15.63 -7.19 -2.63
N LEU A 80 -15.71 -6.10 -1.86
CA LEU A 80 -16.46 -6.02 -0.61
C LEU A 80 -17.95 -5.74 -0.89
N LYS A 81 -18.74 -6.80 -1.05
CA LYS A 81 -20.20 -6.69 -1.21
C LYS A 81 -20.85 -6.07 0.03
N LYS A 82 -21.71 -5.05 -0.17
CA LYS A 82 -22.60 -4.38 0.81
C LYS A 82 -22.41 -4.88 2.25
N THR A 83 -21.34 -4.41 2.89
CA THR A 83 -21.03 -4.79 4.28
C THR A 83 -21.82 -3.86 5.19
N ASN A 84 -22.66 -4.47 6.03
CA ASN A 84 -23.41 -3.75 7.05
C ASN A 84 -22.42 -3.08 8.01
N ARG A 85 -22.42 -1.74 8.01
CA ARG A 85 -21.63 -0.85 8.88
C ARG A 85 -20.14 -0.82 8.55
N LEU A 86 -19.83 -0.05 7.51
CA LEU A 86 -18.48 0.43 7.27
C LEU A 86 -18.13 1.41 8.41
N CYS A 87 -17.15 1.07 9.23
CA CYS A 87 -16.72 1.94 10.32
C CYS A 87 -15.23 2.20 10.13
N GLY A 88 -14.92 3.18 9.28
CA GLY A 88 -13.56 3.59 8.96
C GLY A 88 -12.87 4.17 10.18
N HIS A 89 -12.02 3.39 10.83
CA HIS A 89 -11.14 3.89 11.88
C HIS A 89 -9.80 4.22 11.26
N ALA A 90 -9.25 5.39 11.56
CA ALA A 90 -7.91 5.78 11.15
C ALA A 90 -6.93 5.55 12.31
N LEU A 91 -5.97 4.65 12.12
CA LEU A 91 -4.80 4.54 13.01
C LEU A 91 -3.63 5.30 12.36
N SER A 92 -3.16 6.39 12.98
CA SER A 92 -2.02 7.16 12.48
C SER A 92 -0.70 6.59 13.00
N LYS A 93 0.23 6.31 12.08
CA LYS A 93 1.65 6.18 12.39
C LYS A 93 2.36 7.41 11.85
N ALA A 94 3.26 8.00 12.64
CA ALA A 94 4.04 9.18 12.30
C ALA A 94 5.12 8.95 11.20
N SER A 95 4.97 7.90 10.38
CA SER A 95 5.87 7.50 9.30
C SER A 95 5.10 7.45 7.97
N SER A 96 5.73 7.86 6.88
CA SER A 96 5.12 7.84 5.54
C SER A 96 4.82 6.40 5.07
N ILE A 97 3.97 6.27 4.04
CA ILE A 97 3.70 4.94 3.47
C ILE A 97 4.99 4.34 2.90
N GLU A 98 5.90 5.16 2.36
CA GLU A 98 7.18 4.72 1.83
C GLU A 98 8.08 4.11 2.91
N GLU A 99 8.13 4.71 4.10
CA GLU A 99 8.88 4.18 5.24
C GLU A 99 8.24 2.89 5.78
N ILE A 100 6.90 2.83 5.77
CA ILE A 100 6.15 1.61 6.11
C ILE A 100 6.30 0.52 5.04
N ALA A 101 6.35 0.87 3.76
CA ALA A 101 6.53 -0.06 2.65
C ALA A 101 7.96 -0.60 2.61
N GLY A 102 8.94 0.22 3.01
CA GLY A 102 10.30 -0.24 3.33
C GLY A 102 10.33 -1.28 4.45
N ASN A 103 9.28 -1.32 5.29
CA ASN A 103 8.99 -2.38 6.24
C ASN A 103 7.77 -3.20 5.80
N LEU A 104 7.85 -3.81 4.61
CA LEU A 104 6.80 -4.70 4.07
C LEU A 104 6.30 -5.71 5.11
N TYR A 105 7.20 -6.20 5.98
CA TYR A 105 6.86 -7.08 7.09
C TYR A 105 5.83 -6.47 8.06
N PHE A 106 5.97 -5.19 8.41
CA PHE A 106 5.01 -4.47 9.24
C PHE A 106 3.66 -4.36 8.55
N LEU A 107 3.59 -3.91 7.29
CA LEU A 107 2.32 -3.75 6.57
C LEU A 107 1.58 -5.10 6.42
N VAL A 108 2.30 -6.16 6.06
CA VAL A 108 1.76 -7.53 5.95
C VAL A 108 1.26 -8.03 7.30
N SER A 109 2.00 -7.77 8.38
CA SER A 109 1.61 -8.17 9.74
C SER A 109 0.34 -7.44 10.18
N CYS A 110 0.26 -6.12 9.98
CA CYS A 110 -0.94 -5.33 10.25
C CYS A 110 -2.14 -5.89 9.49
N ARG A 111 -2.00 -6.09 8.17
CA ARG A 111 -3.07 -6.65 7.32
C ARG A 111 -3.54 -8.01 7.84
N SER A 112 -2.61 -8.90 8.18
CA SER A 112 -2.93 -10.24 8.71
C SER A 112 -3.69 -10.19 10.04
N ILE A 113 -3.23 -9.37 10.99
CA ILE A 113 -3.84 -9.27 12.33
C ILE A 113 -5.26 -8.70 12.22
N PHE A 114 -5.43 -7.59 11.50
CA PHE A 114 -6.75 -6.98 11.31
C PHE A 114 -7.70 -7.87 10.52
N GLN A 115 -7.22 -8.58 9.50
CA GLN A 115 -8.03 -9.55 8.75
C GLN A 115 -8.55 -10.68 9.65
N ARG A 116 -7.70 -11.21 10.55
CA ARG A 116 -8.13 -12.21 11.55
C ARG A 116 -9.16 -11.66 12.54
N ALA A 117 -9.08 -10.38 12.86
CA ALA A 117 -10.06 -9.68 13.70
C ALA A 117 -11.36 -9.33 12.96
N GLY A 118 -11.45 -9.57 11.65
CA GLY A 118 -12.63 -9.27 10.84
C GLY A 118 -12.66 -7.85 10.31
N PHE A 119 -11.49 -7.30 9.99
CA PHE A 119 -11.34 -6.00 9.34
C PHE A 119 -10.61 -6.15 8.01
N HIS A 120 -11.06 -5.41 7.01
CA HIS A 120 -10.25 -5.14 5.82
C HIS A 120 -9.46 -3.85 6.06
N LEU A 121 -8.16 -3.85 5.80
CA LEU A 121 -7.24 -2.74 6.10
C LEU A 121 -6.78 -2.06 4.81
N ILE A 122 -7.08 -0.77 4.67
CA ILE A 122 -6.63 0.08 3.56
C ILE A 122 -5.65 1.13 4.12
N PRO A 123 -4.35 1.05 3.78
CA PRO A 123 -3.41 2.13 4.12
C PRO A 123 -3.66 3.34 3.23
N TYR A 124 -3.54 4.53 3.82
CA TYR A 124 -3.79 5.80 3.16
C TYR A 124 -2.81 6.85 3.69
N GLU A 125 -2.21 7.63 2.78
CA GLU A 125 -1.27 8.68 3.16
C GLU A 125 -1.99 10.02 3.22
N HIS A 126 -1.90 10.69 4.38
CA HIS A 126 -2.47 11.99 4.60
C HIS A 126 -1.46 12.91 5.28
N GLN A 127 -1.12 14.02 4.63
CA GLN A 127 -0.19 15.03 5.17
C GLN A 127 1.15 14.44 5.65
N GLY A 128 1.69 13.45 4.93
CA GLY A 128 2.95 12.76 5.28
C GLY A 128 2.83 11.77 6.44
N GLN A 129 1.62 11.45 6.87
CA GLN A 129 1.33 10.41 7.86
C GLN A 129 0.57 9.25 7.21
N THR A 130 0.84 8.03 7.67
CA THR A 130 0.04 6.88 7.25
C THR A 130 -1.13 6.68 8.20
N LEU A 131 -2.33 6.74 7.63
CA LEU A 131 -3.58 6.35 8.27
C LEU A 131 -3.98 4.97 7.76
N PHE A 132 -4.43 4.10 8.65
CA PHE A 132 -5.06 2.83 8.24
C PHE A 132 -6.56 2.95 8.36
N ILE A 133 -7.31 2.79 7.27
CA ILE A 133 -8.77 2.67 7.28
C ILE A 133 -9.12 1.20 7.56
N LEU A 134 -9.90 0.96 8.63
CA LEU A 134 -10.42 -0.35 8.97
C LEU A 134 -11.87 -0.50 8.52
N LEU A 135 -12.18 -1.48 7.67
CA LEU A 135 -13.56 -1.78 7.25
C LEU A 135 -14.04 -3.03 7.99
N ASN A 136 -15.06 -2.90 8.82
CA ASN A 136 -15.60 -4.04 9.56
C ASN A 136 -16.34 -5.00 8.61
N THR A 137 -15.85 -6.24 8.51
CA THR A 137 -16.46 -7.28 7.68
C THR A 137 -17.40 -8.19 8.45
N ARG A 138 -17.53 -7.99 9.78
CA ARG A 138 -18.39 -8.79 10.66
C ARG A 138 -19.60 -7.99 11.12
N LYS A 139 -20.78 -8.61 11.15
CA LYS A 139 -22.05 -7.99 11.62
C LYS A 139 -22.13 -7.76 13.15
N LYS A 140 -21.02 -7.88 13.88
CA LYS A 140 -20.97 -7.74 15.34
C LYS A 140 -20.59 -6.32 15.75
N GLU A 141 -21.18 -5.86 16.85
CA GLU A 141 -20.94 -4.53 17.43
C GLU A 141 -19.67 -4.47 18.32
N ASP A 142 -18.99 -5.60 18.52
CA ASP A 142 -17.72 -5.73 19.24
C ASP A 142 -16.49 -5.17 18.47
N TRP A 143 -16.72 -4.39 17.41
CA TRP A 143 -15.68 -3.93 16.51
C TRP A 143 -14.60 -3.12 17.25
N LYS A 144 -15.00 -2.29 18.23
CA LYS A 144 -14.07 -1.39 18.94
C LYS A 144 -13.04 -2.19 19.74
N GLU A 145 -13.52 -3.13 20.55
CA GLU A 145 -12.69 -4.02 21.35
C GLU A 145 -11.74 -4.84 20.47
N ARG A 146 -12.23 -5.36 19.34
CA ARG A 146 -11.39 -6.12 18.39
C ARG A 146 -10.33 -5.25 17.73
N ALA A 147 -10.65 -4.00 17.38
CA ALA A 147 -9.72 -3.07 16.76
C ALA A 147 -8.62 -2.66 17.76
N GLU A 148 -9.00 -2.32 18.99
CA GLU A 148 -8.08 -1.96 20.07
C GLU A 148 -7.15 -3.13 20.42
N LYS A 149 -7.70 -4.34 20.54
CA LYS A 149 -6.90 -5.55 20.76
C LYS A 149 -5.90 -5.80 19.62
N SER A 150 -6.35 -5.66 18.38
CA SER A 150 -5.48 -5.82 17.20
C SER A 150 -4.35 -4.79 17.17
N ALA A 151 -4.65 -3.54 17.52
CA ALA A 151 -3.64 -2.48 17.63
C ALA A 151 -2.63 -2.78 18.76
N ALA A 152 -3.10 -3.30 19.90
CA ALA A 152 -2.23 -3.73 20.99
C ALA A 152 -1.32 -4.91 20.58
N ASP A 153 -1.85 -5.90 19.85
CA ASP A 153 -1.07 -7.03 19.32
C ASP A 153 0.05 -6.55 18.38
N ILE A 154 -0.25 -5.59 17.50
CA ILE A 154 0.74 -4.96 16.60
C ILE A 154 1.82 -4.22 17.41
N LYS A 155 1.42 -3.47 18.45
CA LYS A 155 2.34 -2.75 19.32
C LYS A 155 3.30 -3.73 20.02
N GLN A 156 2.78 -4.83 20.57
CA GLN A 156 3.58 -5.85 21.24
C GLN A 156 4.58 -6.54 20.29
N LEU A 157 4.18 -6.79 19.04
CA LEU A 157 5.07 -7.37 18.02
C LEU A 157 6.24 -6.44 17.67
N TYR A 158 6.04 -5.12 17.73
CA TYR A 158 7.04 -4.13 17.32
C TYR A 158 7.88 -3.58 18.48
N ASP A 159 7.34 -3.51 19.70
CA ASP A 159 8.07 -3.13 20.92
C ASP A 159 9.22 -4.11 21.24
N ARG A 160 9.18 -5.33 20.71
CA ARG A 160 10.31 -6.28 20.76
C ARG A 160 11.48 -5.91 19.83
N GLY A 161 11.31 -4.93 18.94
CA GLY A 161 12.25 -4.60 17.85
C GLY A 161 12.81 -3.17 17.82
N ALA A 162 12.06 -2.12 18.20
CA ALA A 162 12.58 -0.75 18.23
C ALA A 162 11.68 0.21 19.01
N ALA A 163 12.30 1.21 19.65
CA ALA A 163 11.72 2.25 20.48
C ALA A 163 10.46 2.90 19.86
N THR A 164 9.36 2.80 20.59
CA THR A 164 8.04 3.29 20.22
C THR A 164 8.00 4.82 20.15
N ARG A 165 7.53 5.38 19.03
CA ARG A 165 6.92 6.71 18.99
C ARG A 165 5.41 6.52 19.01
N ASN A 166 4.76 7.27 19.89
CA ASN A 166 3.34 7.21 20.23
C ASN A 166 2.41 6.95 19.05
N CYS A 167 1.58 5.91 19.19
CA CYS A 167 0.40 5.65 18.37
C CYS A 167 -0.82 5.91 19.26
N ASP A 168 -0.99 7.16 19.68
CA ASP A 168 -1.95 7.55 20.73
C ASP A 168 -3.23 8.21 20.17
N GLN A 169 -3.42 8.22 18.85
CA GLN A 169 -4.61 8.83 18.25
C GLN A 169 -5.35 7.84 17.36
N ILE A 170 -6.36 7.21 17.95
CA ILE A 170 -7.47 6.61 17.21
C ILE A 170 -8.44 7.74 16.92
N TRP A 171 -8.44 8.24 15.69
CA TRP A 171 -9.47 9.19 15.27
C TRP A 171 -10.75 8.42 14.97
N HIS A 172 -11.78 8.68 15.78
CA HIS A 172 -13.11 8.13 15.58
C HIS A 172 -13.94 9.10 14.73
N ARG A 173 -14.06 8.81 13.44
CA ARG A 173 -15.08 9.42 12.58
C ARG A 173 -15.90 8.27 12.00
N SER A 174 -17.15 8.14 12.42
CA SER A 174 -18.08 7.25 11.72
C SER A 174 -18.36 7.94 10.38
N ILE A 175 -17.73 7.46 9.30
CA ILE A 175 -17.92 8.02 7.95
C ILE A 175 -19.12 7.35 7.24
N LEU A 176 -19.99 6.69 8.02
CA LEU A 176 -21.35 6.27 7.66
C LEU A 176 -22.25 6.38 8.89
#